data_AF-A0A2D4IWI4-F1
#
_entry.id   AF-A0A2D4IWI4-F1
#
_cell.length_a   1.000
_cell.length_b   1.000
_cell.length_c   1.000
_cell.angle_alpha   90.00
_cell.angle_beta   90.00
_cell.angle_gamma   90.00
#
_symmetry.space_group_name_H-M   'P 1'
#
loop_
_entity.id
_entity.type
_entity.pdbx_description
1 polymer ?
#
loop_
_entity_poly.entity_id
_entity_poly.type
_entity_poly.pdbx_seq_one_letter_code
_entity_poly.pdbx_strand_id
1 'polypeptide(L)'
;PEEDSDTRCLSQRWQRGGNASNTCTVLALLGAPCAFMGSLAPGHAANFILSDFQRRKVEVAHLVWQSQGETPCACCLINCRNGSRTVTLYDTNLPDVTA
;
A
#
# COMPACT_ATOMS: atom_id res chain seq x y z
N PRO A 1 -13.69 -3.95 16.29
CA PRO A 1 -14.75 -3.12 16.91
C PRO A 1 -16.06 -3.87 16.72
N GLU A 2 -16.99 -3.70 17.64
CA GLU A 2 -18.35 -4.20 17.43
C GLU A 2 -18.99 -3.45 16.26
N GLU A 3 -19.84 -4.13 15.48
CA GLU A 3 -20.60 -3.49 14.42
C GLU A 3 -21.51 -2.40 15.01
N ASP A 4 -21.70 -1.30 14.28
CA ASP A 4 -22.51 -0.15 14.72
C ASP A 4 -22.02 0.52 16.03
N SER A 5 -20.71 0.51 16.28
CA SER A 5 -20.09 1.15 17.45
C SER A 5 -18.97 2.14 17.08
N ASP A 6 -18.88 3.22 17.86
CA ASP A 6 -17.80 4.20 17.76
C ASP A 6 -16.70 3.90 18.78
N THR A 7 -15.50 3.62 18.30
CA THR A 7 -14.33 3.34 19.16
C THR A 7 -13.14 4.19 18.74
N ARG A 8 -12.50 4.87 19.71
CA ARG A 8 -11.25 5.60 19.47
C ARG A 8 -10.07 4.62 19.33
N CYS A 9 -9.29 4.75 18.26
CA CYS A 9 -8.06 3.99 18.09
C CYS A 9 -6.93 4.50 18.99
N LEU A 10 -5.96 3.63 19.32
CA LEU A 10 -4.76 4.02 20.08
C LEU A 10 -3.79 4.87 19.25
N SER A 11 -3.73 4.61 17.95
CA SER A 11 -2.89 5.34 16.99
C SER A 11 -3.40 5.10 15.58
N GLN A 12 -3.08 6.03 14.66
CA GLN A 12 -3.36 5.91 13.24
C GLN A 12 -2.09 6.23 12.45
N ARG A 13 -1.86 5.52 11.35
CA ARG A 13 -0.80 5.81 10.40
C ARG A 13 -1.20 5.40 8.99
N TRP A 14 -0.54 6.03 8.02
CA TRP A 14 -0.56 5.57 6.64
C TRP A 14 0.65 4.71 6.38
N GLN A 15 0.48 3.64 5.62
CA GLN A 15 1.56 2.72 5.27
C GLN A 15 1.31 2.17 3.88
N ARG A 16 2.33 2.22 3.02
CA ARG A 16 2.28 1.53 1.74
C ARG A 16 2.16 0.02 1.99
N GLY A 17 1.24 -0.62 1.28
CA GLY A 17 0.92 -2.06 1.41
C GLY A 17 1.10 -2.82 0.10
N GLY A 18 0.45 -3.99 0.00
CA GLY A 18 0.53 -4.90 -1.14
C GLY A 18 1.70 -5.87 -1.04
N ASN A 19 1.53 -7.13 -1.46
CA ASN A 19 2.52 -8.19 -1.23
C ASN A 19 3.88 -7.87 -1.88
N ALA A 20 3.92 -7.64 -3.19
CA ALA A 20 5.16 -7.33 -3.91
C ALA A 20 5.79 -6.00 -3.46
N SER A 21 4.96 -4.99 -3.21
CA SER A 21 5.36 -3.68 -2.71
C SER A 21 6.00 -3.79 -1.31
N ASN A 22 5.43 -4.60 -0.41
CA ASN A 22 6.01 -4.90 0.90
C ASN A 22 7.33 -5.66 0.79
N THR A 23 7.46 -6.60 -0.14
CA THR A 23 8.73 -7.29 -0.41
C THR A 23 9.82 -6.30 -0.82
N CYS A 24 9.52 -5.33 -1.69
CA CYS A 24 10.47 -4.27 -2.06
C CYS A 24 10.91 -3.45 -0.84
N THR A 25 9.98 -3.16 0.09
CA THR A 25 10.33 -2.50 1.36
C THR A 25 11.37 -3.27 2.14
N VAL A 26 11.20 -4.59 2.29
CA VAL A 26 12.11 -5.45 3.05
C VAL A 26 13.46 -5.56 2.34
N LEU A 27 13.47 -5.77 1.02
CA LEU A 27 14.71 -5.83 0.23
C LEU A 27 15.52 -4.54 0.36
N ALA A 28 14.88 -3.39 0.24
CA ALA A 28 15.54 -2.10 0.42
C ALA A 28 16.13 -1.92 1.83
N LEU A 29 15.42 -2.35 2.88
CA LEU A 29 15.93 -2.33 4.26
C LEU A 29 17.13 -3.26 4.48
N LEU A 30 17.18 -4.38 3.75
CA LEU A 30 18.31 -5.31 3.75
C LEU A 30 19.50 -4.82 2.89
N GLY A 31 19.37 -3.64 2.24
CA GLY A 31 20.40 -3.05 1.40
C GLY A 31 20.46 -3.63 -0.02
N ALA A 32 19.49 -4.45 -0.42
CA ALA A 32 19.40 -4.99 -1.78
C ALA A 32 18.68 -3.98 -2.70
N PRO A 33 19.27 -3.60 -3.84
CA PRO A 33 18.57 -2.82 -4.86
C PRO A 33 17.36 -3.61 -5.39
N CYS A 34 16.21 -2.96 -5.49
CA CYS A 34 14.99 -3.58 -6.01
C CYS A 34 14.12 -2.57 -6.76
N ALA A 35 13.33 -3.08 -7.69
CA ALA A 35 12.34 -2.32 -8.45
C ALA A 35 10.93 -2.85 -8.17
N PHE A 36 9.94 -1.98 -8.29
CA PHE A 36 8.53 -2.33 -8.21
C PHE A 36 7.86 -2.13 -9.56
N MET A 37 7.10 -3.14 -9.98
CA MET A 37 6.23 -3.11 -11.16
C MET A 37 4.79 -3.32 -10.68
N GLY A 38 3.89 -2.44 -11.13
CA GLY A 38 2.49 -2.45 -10.72
C GLY A 38 1.72 -1.26 -11.28
N SER A 39 0.40 -1.31 -11.16
CA SER A 39 -0.49 -0.27 -11.66
C SER A 39 -0.80 0.79 -10.59
N LEU A 40 -0.80 2.06 -10.99
CA LEU A 40 -1.28 3.19 -10.19
C LEU A 40 -2.17 4.09 -11.04
N ALA A 41 -3.17 4.71 -10.40
CA ALA A 41 -3.97 5.77 -10.99
C ALA A 41 -3.66 7.12 -10.31
N PRO A 42 -3.64 8.26 -11.05
CA PRO A 42 -3.37 9.58 -10.48
C PRO A 42 -4.26 9.91 -9.27
N GLY A 43 -3.66 10.48 -8.22
CA GLY A 43 -4.40 10.89 -7.02
C GLY A 43 -3.54 10.90 -5.75
N HIS A 44 -4.14 11.30 -4.63
CA HIS A 44 -3.43 11.44 -3.35
C HIS A 44 -2.81 10.12 -2.86
N ALA A 45 -3.49 8.99 -3.06
CA ALA A 45 -2.98 7.67 -2.72
C ALA A 45 -1.70 7.32 -3.51
N ALA A 46 -1.70 7.56 -4.82
CA ALA A 46 -0.52 7.36 -5.66
C ALA A 46 0.64 8.28 -5.25
N ASN A 47 0.36 9.56 -4.97
CA ASN A 47 1.37 10.52 -4.50
C ASN A 47 2.04 10.05 -3.19
N PHE A 48 1.24 9.56 -2.23
CA PHE A 48 1.76 8.96 -0.99
C PHE A 48 2.63 7.73 -1.27
N ILE A 49 2.17 6.82 -2.12
CA ILE A 49 2.88 5.58 -2.48
C ILE A 49 4.23 5.89 -3.14
N LEU A 50 4.25 6.79 -4.14
CA LEU A 50 5.48 7.22 -4.82
C LEU A 50 6.48 7.83 -3.85
N SER A 51 6.01 8.69 -2.95
CA SER A 51 6.87 9.33 -1.94
C SER A 51 7.50 8.30 -1.00
N ASP A 52 6.75 7.26 -0.58
CA ASP A 52 7.31 6.19 0.26
C ASP A 52 8.27 5.27 -0.50
N PHE A 53 8.00 4.95 -1.78
CA PHE A 53 8.96 4.23 -2.62
C PHE A 53 10.27 5.00 -2.76
N GLN A 54 10.21 6.29 -3.08
CA GLN A 54 11.40 7.16 -3.19
C GLN A 54 12.17 7.22 -1.87
N ARG A 55 11.46 7.42 -0.74
CA ARG A 55 12.08 7.43 0.60
C ARG A 55 12.85 6.15 0.90
N ARG A 56 12.37 5.01 0.40
CA ARG A 56 12.99 3.70 0.59
C ARG A 56 13.97 3.31 -0.51
N LYS A 57 14.19 4.17 -1.51
CA LYS A 57 15.07 3.91 -2.66
C LYS A 57 14.66 2.66 -3.46
N VAL A 58 13.36 2.44 -3.58
CA VAL A 58 12.81 1.43 -4.49
C VAL A 58 12.62 2.07 -5.86
N GLU A 59 13.12 1.41 -6.91
CA GLU A 59 13.01 1.84 -8.30
C GLU A 59 11.54 1.66 -8.78
N VAL A 60 11.03 2.61 -9.58
CA VAL A 60 9.61 2.69 -9.97
C VAL A 60 9.39 3.00 -11.46
N ALA A 61 10.40 2.88 -12.30
CA ALA A 61 10.32 3.09 -13.75
C ALA A 61 9.39 2.09 -14.43
N HIS A 62 9.11 0.96 -13.78
CA HIS A 62 8.22 -0.09 -14.26
C HIS A 62 6.76 0.08 -13.78
N LEU A 63 6.40 1.24 -13.21
CA LEU A 63 5.00 1.54 -12.90
C LEU A 63 4.19 1.76 -14.18
N VAL A 64 2.99 1.18 -14.23
CA VAL A 64 2.01 1.43 -15.29
C VAL A 64 0.97 2.40 -14.78
N TRP A 65 0.91 3.58 -15.40
CA TRP A 65 -0.08 4.60 -15.06
C TRP A 65 -1.39 4.33 -15.78
N GLN A 66 -2.45 4.16 -14.99
CA GLN A 66 -3.81 4.02 -15.48
C GLN A 66 -4.44 5.41 -15.60
N SER A 67 -5.04 5.72 -16.75
CA SER A 67 -5.68 7.01 -17.00
C SER A 67 -7.03 7.16 -16.29
N GLN A 68 -7.61 6.05 -15.83
CA GLN A 68 -8.87 5.96 -15.10
C GLN A 68 -8.75 4.99 -13.92
N GLY A 69 -9.71 5.08 -13.00
CA GLY A 69 -9.75 4.29 -11.78
C GLY A 69 -9.06 4.98 -10.61
N GLU A 70 -9.03 4.29 -9.47
CA GLU A 70 -8.42 4.78 -8.24
C GLU A 70 -7.33 3.81 -7.79
N THR A 71 -6.28 4.30 -7.14
CA THR A 71 -5.25 3.41 -6.59
C THR A 71 -5.82 2.63 -5.40
N PRO A 72 -5.69 1.29 -5.33
CA PRO A 72 -6.25 0.48 -4.25
C PRO A 72 -5.82 0.94 -2.86
N CYS A 73 -6.74 0.90 -1.91
CA CYS A 73 -6.45 1.23 -0.52
C CYS A 73 -7.09 0.21 0.42
N ALA A 74 -6.62 0.13 1.66
CA ALA A 74 -7.17 -0.79 2.64
C ALA A 74 -7.28 -0.13 4.00
N CYS A 75 -8.40 -0.38 4.68
CA CYS A 75 -8.57 -0.07 6.08
C CYS A 75 -8.07 -1.28 6.90
N CYS A 76 -6.98 -1.08 7.63
CA CYS A 76 -6.37 -2.11 8.45
C CYS A 76 -6.59 -1.81 9.94
N LEU A 77 -7.37 -2.64 10.61
CA LEU A 77 -7.54 -2.59 12.06
C LEU A 77 -6.56 -3.57 12.71
N ILE A 78 -5.67 -3.06 13.55
CA ILE A 78 -4.68 -3.86 14.27
C ILE A 78 -5.10 -3.98 15.73
N ASN A 79 -5.23 -5.22 16.20
CA ASN A 79 -5.50 -5.49 17.61
C ASN A 79 -4.17 -5.60 18.37
N CYS A 80 -3.83 -4.57 19.15
CA CYS A 80 -2.58 -4.56 19.93
C CYS A 80 -2.53 -5.61 21.06
N ARG A 81 -3.66 -6.19 21.47
CA ARG A 81 -3.71 -7.18 22.56
C ARG A 81 -3.20 -8.56 22.11
N ASN A 82 -3.49 -8.96 20.89
CA ASN A 82 -3.14 -10.29 20.36
C ASN A 82 -2.35 -10.24 19.03
N GLY A 83 -2.09 -9.05 18.49
CA GLY A 83 -1.35 -8.86 17.25
C GLY A 83 -2.12 -9.18 15.97
N SER A 84 -3.42 -9.51 16.05
CA SER A 84 -4.21 -9.80 14.85
C SER A 84 -4.47 -8.54 14.02
N ARG A 85 -4.74 -8.75 12.73
CA ARG A 85 -5.23 -7.68 11.85
C ARG A 85 -6.50 -8.09 11.13
N THR A 86 -7.39 -7.13 10.96
CA THR A 86 -8.52 -7.20 10.03
C THR A 86 -8.25 -6.22 8.90
N VAL A 87 -8.37 -6.67 7.65
CA VAL A 87 -8.11 -5.85 6.46
C VAL A 87 -9.38 -5.80 5.63
N THR A 88 -9.92 -4.59 5.45
CA THR A 88 -10.98 -4.32 4.48
C THR A 88 -10.36 -3.65 3.27
N LEU A 89 -10.31 -4.38 2.17
CA LEU A 89 -9.69 -3.92 0.92
C LEU A 89 -10.73 -3.17 0.08
N TYR A 90 -10.37 -1.97 -0.38
CA TYR A 90 -11.04 -1.30 -1.47
C TYR A 90 -10.26 -1.60 -2.75
N ASP A 91 -10.67 -2.67 -3.42
CA ASP A 91 -10.10 -3.07 -4.68
C ASP A 91 -10.83 -2.40 -5.83
N THR A 92 -10.11 -1.56 -6.55
CA THR A 92 -10.61 -0.77 -7.68
C THR A 92 -10.43 -1.52 -8.99
N ASN A 93 -9.88 -2.75 -8.97
CA ASN A 93 -9.57 -3.56 -10.14
C ASN A 93 -8.80 -2.77 -11.20
N LEU A 94 -7.78 -2.01 -10.79
CA LEU A 94 -6.85 -1.45 -11.77
C LEU A 94 -6.28 -2.59 -12.62
N PRO A 95 -6.14 -2.40 -13.95
CA PRO A 95 -5.61 -3.44 -14.82
C PRO A 95 -4.26 -3.97 -14.33
N ASP A 96 -4.10 -5.30 -14.37
CA ASP A 96 -2.82 -5.92 -14.05
C ASP A 96 -1.74 -5.52 -15.06
N VAL A 97 -0.49 -5.46 -14.56
CA VAL A 97 0.67 -5.18 -15.39
C VAL A 97 1.15 -6.45 -16.10
N THR A 98 1.49 -6.34 -17.37
CA THR A 98 2.04 -7.44 -18.18
C THR A 98 3.53 -7.22 -18.44
N ALA A 99 4.32 -8.30 -18.40
CA ALA A 99 5.75 -8.29 -18.72
C ALA A 99 6.02 -8.23 -20.23
#